data_AF-A0A924A1R4-F1
#
_entry.id   AF-A0A924A1R4-F1
#
_cell.length_a   1.000
_cell.length_b   1.000
_cell.length_c   1.000
_cell.angle_alpha   90.00
_cell.angle_beta   90.00
_cell.angle_gamma   90.00
#
_symmetry.space_group_name_H-M   'P 1'
#
loop_
_entity.id
_entity.type
_entity.pdbx_description
1 polymer ?
#
loop_
_entity_poly.entity_id
_entity_poly.type
_entity_poly.pdbx_seq_one_letter_code
_entity_poly.pdbx_strand_id
1 'polypeptide(L)' 'MTLFAAPVFDALVIVAGHELFKGRGAAEGWAKKLEIELKTSVGVEKIGNGWVLSSRLDGADVVWGIYGQRLKRIEPPPVV' A
#
# COMPACT_ATOMS: atom_id res chain seq x y z
N MET A 1 -4.63 6.17 -17.58
CA MET A 1 -3.35 6.18 -16.83
C MET A 1 -3.53 5.25 -15.65
N THR A 2 -2.63 4.30 -15.42
CA THR A 2 -2.81 3.29 -14.34
C THR A 2 -2.53 3.92 -12.98
N LEU A 3 -3.18 3.42 -11.93
CA LEU A 3 -2.94 3.88 -10.55
C LEU A 3 -1.46 3.78 -10.16
N PHE A 4 -0.76 2.75 -10.63
CA PHE A 4 0.66 2.50 -10.35
C PHE A 4 1.59 3.58 -10.93
N ALA A 5 1.12 4.34 -11.93
CA ALA A 5 1.84 5.49 -12.46
C ALA A 5 1.54 6.80 -11.72
N ALA A 6 0.57 6.80 -10.79
CA ALA A 6 0.26 7.98 -10.00
C ALA A 6 1.30 8.20 -8.90
N PRO A 7 1.83 9.42 -8.76
CA PRO A 7 2.75 9.75 -7.67
C PRO A 7 2.04 9.77 -6.31
N VAL A 8 2.70 9.22 -5.29
CA VAL A 8 2.33 9.29 -3.87
C VAL A 8 3.13 10.43 -3.25
N PHE A 9 2.50 11.59 -3.06
CA PHE A 9 3.17 12.79 -2.54
C PHE A 9 3.11 12.94 -1.03
N ASP A 10 2.09 12.38 -0.38
CA ASP A 10 1.85 12.61 1.04
C ASP A 10 2.48 11.52 1.92
N ALA A 11 3.46 11.96 2.69
CA ALA A 11 3.94 11.39 3.94
C ALA A 11 4.13 9.87 3.96
N LEU A 12 5.37 9.44 3.71
CA LEU A 12 5.83 8.08 3.96
C LEU A 12 6.60 7.99 5.28
N VAL A 13 6.65 6.79 5.85
CA VAL A 13 7.56 6.40 6.93
C VAL A 13 8.31 5.15 6.50
N ILE A 14 9.56 5.02 6.93
CA ILE A 14 10.33 3.80 6.68
C ILE A 14 10.11 2.84 7.85
N VAL A 15 9.62 1.65 7.57
CA VAL A 15 9.44 0.56 8.54
C VAL A 15 10.08 -0.70 7.98
N ALA A 16 11.04 -1.26 8.71
CA ALA A 16 11.79 -2.46 8.28
C ALA A 16 12.38 -2.36 6.86
N GLY A 17 12.79 -1.16 6.42
CA GLY A 17 13.33 -0.92 5.08
C GLY A 17 12.28 -0.68 3.98
N HIS A 18 11.00 -0.66 4.31
CA HIS A 18 9.91 -0.40 3.38
C HIS A 18 9.31 1.00 3.57
N GLU A 19 9.03 1.71 2.48
CA GLU A 19 8.30 2.98 2.54
C GLU A 19 6.79 2.66 2.68
N LEU A 20 6.22 3.04 3.81
CA LEU A 20 4.81 2.81 4.14
C LEU A 20 4.06 4.15 4.23
N PHE A 21 2.74 4.10 4.15
CA PHE A 21 1.92 5.29 4.39
C PHE A 21 2.07 5.75 5.86
N LYS A 22 2.38 7.02 6.09
CA LYS A 22 2.48 7.58 7.46
C LYS A 22 1.14 7.65 8.16
N GLY A 23 0.10 8.01 7.42
CA GLY A 23 -1.25 8.26 7.96
C GLY A 23 -2.27 7.25 7.45
N ARG A 24 -3.12 6.75 8.37
CA ARG A 24 -4.23 5.85 8.03
C ARG A 24 -5.15 6.42 6.95
N GLY A 25 -5.54 7.71 7.05
CA GLY A 25 -6.42 8.33 6.06
C GLY A 25 -5.82 8.41 4.66
N ALA A 26 -4.50 8.62 4.55
CA ALA A 26 -3.80 8.54 3.27
C ALA A 26 -3.82 7.12 2.71
N ALA A 27 -3.54 6.12 3.56
CA ALA A 27 -3.64 4.71 3.18
C ALA A 27 -5.06 4.35 2.70
N GLU A 28 -6.11 4.73 3.42
CA GLU A 28 -7.51 4.48 3.05
C GLU A 28 -7.89 5.14 1.71
N GLY A 29 -7.39 6.35 1.47
CA GLY A 29 -7.60 7.04 0.18
C GLY A 29 -6.94 6.30 -1.00
N TRP A 30 -5.77 5.70 -0.77
CA TRP A 30 -5.09 4.86 -1.78
C TRP A 30 -5.70 3.47 -1.91
N ALA A 31 -6.17 2.87 -0.82
CA ALA A 31 -6.90 1.60 -0.83
C ALA A 31 -8.10 1.68 -1.77
N LYS A 32 -8.97 2.68 -1.60
CA LYS A 32 -10.15 2.88 -2.46
C LYS A 32 -9.81 3.00 -3.95
N LYS A 33 -8.71 3.67 -4.28
CA LYS A 33 -8.25 3.77 -5.67
C LYS A 33 -7.77 2.41 -6.18
N LEU A 34 -7.04 1.67 -5.35
CA LEU A 34 -6.52 0.36 -5.69
C LEU A 34 -7.65 -0.69 -5.82
N GLU A 35 -8.71 -0.59 -5.01
CA GLU A 35 -9.91 -1.43 -5.15
C GLU A 35 -10.52 -1.32 -6.54
N ILE A 36 -10.63 -0.10 -7.07
CA ILE A 36 -11.15 0.16 -8.41
C ILE A 36 -10.22 -0.39 -9.48
N GLU A 37 -8.91 -0.20 -9.33
CA GLU A 37 -7.89 -0.68 -10.28
C GLU A 37 -7.84 -2.21 -10.34
N LEU A 38 -7.82 -2.87 -9.17
CA LEU A 38 -7.67 -4.33 -9.07
C LEU A 38 -9.00 -5.09 -9.16
N LYS A 39 -10.14 -4.40 -9.02
CA LYS A 39 -11.49 -5.00 -8.91
C LYS A 39 -11.58 -6.05 -7.80
N THR A 40 -10.90 -5.79 -6.68
CA THR A 40 -10.89 -6.62 -5.47
C THR A 40 -10.94 -5.72 -4.25
N SER A 41 -11.31 -6.26 -3.08
CA SER A 41 -11.29 -5.48 -1.85
C SER A 41 -9.85 -5.26 -1.38
N VAL A 42 -9.58 -4.05 -0.90
CA VAL A 42 -8.27 -3.62 -0.41
C VAL A 42 -8.45 -3.02 0.98
N GLY A 43 -7.88 -3.68 1.97
CA GLY A 43 -7.82 -3.24 3.35
C GLY A 43 -6.62 -2.31 3.62
N VAL A 44 -6.58 -1.79 4.84
CA VAL A 44 -5.43 -1.08 5.39
C VAL A 44 -4.98 -1.75 6.68
N GLU A 45 -3.70 -2.00 6.81
CA GLU A 45 -3.12 -2.68 7.96
C GLU A 45 -1.98 -1.86 8.55
N LYS A 46 -1.92 -1.80 9.88
CA LYS A 46 -0.87 -1.07 10.59
C LYS A 46 0.35 -1.98 10.76
N ILE A 47 1.52 -1.49 10.37
CA ILE A 47 2.80 -2.16 10.58
C ILE A 47 3.76 -1.18 11.23
N GLY A 48 4.16 -1.45 12.46
CA GLY A 48 4.94 -0.52 13.29
C GLY A 48 4.28 0.85 13.37
N ASN A 49 4.98 1.87 12.84
CA ASN A 49 4.50 3.26 12.80
C ASN A 49 3.88 3.65 11.44
N GLY A 50 3.77 2.72 10.50
CA GLY A 50 3.23 2.95 9.16
C GLY A 50 2.00 2.10 8.86
N TRP A 51 1.48 2.28 7.65
CA TRP A 51 0.31 1.59 7.13
C TRP A 51 0.61 1.02 5.74
N VAL A 52 0.14 -0.20 5.50
CA VAL A 52 0.16 -0.86 4.19
C VAL A 52 -1.26 -1.04 3.67
N LEU A 53 -1.38 -1.33 2.38
CA LEU A 53 -2.63 -1.81 1.80
C LEU A 53 -2.55 -3.32 1.66
N SER A 54 -3.60 -4.04 2.06
CA SER A 54 -3.67 -5.50 1.94
C SER A 54 -4.80 -5.88 1.00
N SER A 55 -4.57 -6.88 0.15
CA SER A 55 -5.55 -7.33 -0.84
C SER A 55 -5.37 -8.81 -1.11
N ARG A 56 -6.39 -9.47 -1.65
CA ARG A 56 -6.27 -10.84 -2.15
C ARG A 56 -6.35 -10.85 -3.67
N LEU A 57 -5.30 -11.35 -4.33
CA LEU A 57 -5.21 -11.51 -5.78
C LEU A 57 -4.92 -12.96 -6.12
N ASP A 58 -5.70 -13.54 -7.03
CA ASP A 58 -5.55 -14.93 -7.48
C ASP A 58 -5.43 -15.95 -6.34
N GLY A 59 -6.15 -15.69 -5.24
CA GLY A 59 -6.17 -16.55 -4.06
C GLY A 59 -5.04 -16.30 -3.04
N ALA A 60 -4.06 -15.45 -3.35
CA ALA A 60 -2.92 -15.12 -2.50
C ALA A 60 -3.04 -13.73 -1.86
N ASP A 61 -2.53 -13.61 -0.63
CA ASP A 61 -2.45 -12.33 0.07
C ASP A 61 -1.32 -11.48 -0.49
N VAL A 62 -1.63 -10.23 -0.79
CA VAL A 62 -0.75 -9.26 -1.42
C VAL A 62 -0.74 -7.98 -0.60
N VAL A 63 0.47 -7.51 -0.29
CA VAL A 63 0.71 -6.27 0.43
C VAL A 63 1.28 -5.21 -0.51
N TRP A 64 0.77 -3.99 -0.38
CA TRP A 64 1.19 -2.83 -1.16
C TRP A 64 1.71 -1.73 -0.24
N GLY A 65 2.81 -1.13 -0.66
CA GLY A 65 3.41 0.02 -0.01
C GLY A 65 3.88 1.03 -1.05
N ILE A 66 4.84 1.85 -0.65
CA ILE A 66 5.41 2.90 -1.48
C ILE A 66 6.83 2.48 -1.88
N TYR A 67 7.22 2.81 -3.09
CA TYR A 67 8.61 2.73 -3.53
C TYR A 67 8.87 3.84 -4.53
N GLY A 68 9.76 4.78 -4.18
CA GLY A 68 10.11 5.89 -5.07
C GLY A 68 8.88 6.72 -5.45
N GLN A 69 8.06 7.04 -4.44
CA GLN A 69 6.81 7.80 -4.59
C GLN A 69 5.76 7.13 -5.47
N ARG A 70 5.77 5.80 -5.58
CA ARG A 70 4.76 5.05 -6.34
C ARG A 70 4.24 3.89 -5.53
N LEU A 71 2.98 3.54 -5.74
CA LEU A 71 2.41 2.33 -5.16
C LEU A 71 3.09 1.11 -5.79
N LYS A 72 3.61 0.21 -4.96
CA LYS A 72 4.29 -1.01 -5.40
C LYS A 72 3.94 -2.18 -4.48
N ARG A 73 3.85 -3.38 -5.07
CA ARG A 73 3.78 -4.63 -4.29
C ARG A 73 5.06 -4.80 -3.46
N ILE A 74 4.90 -5.18 -2.20
CA ILE A 74 6.03 -5.45 -1.30
C ILE A 74 6.25 -6.96 -1.22
N GLU A 75 7.47 -7.40 -1.51
CA GLU A 75 7.90 -8.80 -1.37
C GLU A 75 9.31 -8.85 -0.77
N PRO A 76 9.53 -9.62 0.33
CA PRO A 76 8.50 -10.22 1.20
C PRO A 76 7.67 -9.14 1.92
N PRO A 77 6.43 -9.44 2.36
CA PRO A 77 5.65 -8.50 3.16
C PRO A 77 6.43 -8.09 4.43
N PRO A 78 6.30 -6.84 4.91
CA PRO A 78 7.02 -6.40 6.10
C PRO A 78 6.63 -7.28 7.30
N VAL A 79 7.62 -7.78 8.03
CA VAL A 79 7.38 -8.60 9.22
C VAL A 79 6.77 -7.72 10.31
N VAL A 80 5.68 -8.20 10.93
CA VAL A 80 5.00 -7.56 12.07
C VAL A 80 5.85 -7.68 13.34
#